data_AF-A0ABD1V0F8-F1
#
_entry.id   AF-A0ABD1V0F8-F1
#
_cell.length_a   1.000
_cell.length_b   1.000
_cell.length_c   1.000
_cell.angle_alpha   90.00
_cell.angle_beta   90.00
_cell.angle_gamma   90.00
#
_symmetry.space_group_name_H-M   'P 1'
#
loop_
_entity.id
_entity.type
_entity.pdbx_description
1 polymer ?
#
loop_
_entity_poly.entity_id
_entity_poly.type
_entity_poly.pdbx_seq_one_letter_code
_entity_poly.pdbx_strand_id
1 'polypeptide(L)'
;MLRAKVPSKERIEANTKKVKEEREKARKLRKLRISLAAKWRPSIDSSYDKATLIYKSIAKRIFSRESSPEYEGLNQDQYVYKVRNRLRKEVLVPLHQALKSPEVYVSAQQWESIPYNPDNKRLREYLENVKFEKAKITAGAVFPHEIIRKLDYI
;
A
#
# COMPACT_ATOMS: atom_id res chain seq x y z
N MET A 1 -25.58 49.62 -0.98
CA MET A 1 -24.31 49.53 -1.75
C MET A 1 -24.51 48.57 -2.92
N LEU A 2 -24.56 49.08 -4.15
CA LEU A 2 -24.79 48.28 -5.37
C LEU A 2 -23.48 47.59 -5.78
N ARG A 3 -23.45 46.25 -5.84
CA ARG A 3 -22.30 45.52 -6.40
C ARG A 3 -22.29 45.72 -7.92
N ALA A 4 -21.28 46.41 -8.43
CA ALA A 4 -21.06 46.56 -9.87
C ALA A 4 -20.93 45.16 -10.53
N LYS A 5 -21.70 44.91 -11.60
CA LYS A 5 -21.71 43.64 -12.32
C LYS A 5 -20.48 43.58 -13.24
N VAL A 6 -19.52 42.72 -12.93
CA VAL A 6 -18.30 42.53 -13.74
C VAL A 6 -18.69 42.18 -15.19
N PRO A 7 -18.09 42.84 -16.22
CA PRO A 7 -18.34 42.58 -17.62
C PRO A 7 -18.15 41.10 -18.00
N SER A 8 -19.03 40.58 -18.88
CA SER A 8 -19.05 39.16 -19.25
C SER A 8 -17.69 38.65 -19.77
N LYS A 9 -16.96 39.46 -20.54
CA LYS A 9 -15.64 39.10 -21.10
C LYS A 9 -14.58 38.82 -20.03
N GLU A 10 -14.48 39.70 -19.02
CA GLU A 10 -13.53 39.53 -17.91
C GLU A 10 -13.85 38.29 -17.08
N ARG A 11 -15.14 37.98 -16.90
CA ARG A 11 -15.59 36.75 -16.22
C ARG A 11 -15.19 35.50 -17.01
N ILE A 12 -15.34 35.52 -18.34
CA ILE A 12 -14.95 34.40 -19.22
C ILE A 12 -13.43 34.20 -19.17
N GLU A 13 -12.64 35.28 -19.26
CA GLU A 13 -11.18 35.19 -19.19
C GLU A 13 -10.69 34.69 -17.83
N ALA A 14 -11.26 35.20 -16.72
CA ALA A 14 -10.95 34.72 -15.38
C ALA A 14 -11.31 33.23 -15.19
N ASN A 15 -12.45 32.78 -15.72
CA ASN A 15 -12.86 31.38 -15.66
C ASN A 15 -11.94 30.46 -16.47
N THR A 16 -11.51 30.89 -17.66
CA THR A 16 -10.56 30.10 -18.48
C THR A 16 -9.19 29.97 -17.84
N LYS A 17 -8.68 31.03 -17.20
CA LYS A 17 -7.44 30.99 -16.40
C LYS A 17 -7.57 30.00 -15.23
N LYS A 18 -8.67 30.08 -14.47
CA LYS A 18 -8.96 29.14 -13.37
C LYS A 18 -9.00 27.68 -13.82
N VAL A 19 -9.70 27.37 -14.92
CA VAL A 19 -9.79 26.00 -15.45
C VAL A 19 -8.42 25.48 -15.89
N LYS A 20 -7.56 26.33 -16.49
CA LYS A 20 -6.19 25.94 -16.86
C LYS A 20 -5.35 25.61 -15.61
N GLU A 21 -5.43 26.44 -14.57
CA GLU A 21 -4.73 26.19 -13.31
C GLU A 21 -5.20 24.90 -12.63
N GLU A 22 -6.51 24.65 -12.59
CA GLU A 22 -7.06 23.40 -12.03
C GLU A 22 -6.62 22.17 -12.81
N ARG A 23 -6.59 22.24 -14.15
CA ARG A 23 -6.08 21.17 -15.00
C ARG A 23 -4.60 20.87 -14.74
N GLU A 24 -3.77 21.90 -14.59
CA GLU A 24 -2.36 21.74 -14.25
C GLU A 24 -2.18 21.15 -12.85
N LYS A 25 -2.95 21.61 -11.86
CA LYS A 25 -2.98 21.01 -10.52
C LYS A 25 -3.35 19.53 -10.57
N ALA A 26 -4.42 19.17 -11.29
CA ALA A 26 -4.84 17.78 -11.48
C ALA A 26 -3.78 16.93 -12.18
N ARG A 27 -3.08 17.49 -13.17
CA ARG A 27 -1.98 16.82 -13.87
C ARG A 27 -0.80 16.55 -12.93
N LYS A 28 -0.43 17.52 -12.09
CA LYS A 28 0.61 17.35 -11.05
C LYS A 28 0.20 16.29 -10.03
N LEU A 29 -1.03 16.35 -9.52
CA LEU A 29 -1.60 15.36 -8.60
C LEU A 29 -1.58 13.94 -9.18
N ARG A 30 -1.94 13.78 -10.47
CA ARG A 30 -1.87 12.49 -11.15
C ARG A 30 -0.45 11.94 -11.26
N LYS A 31 0.56 12.78 -11.50
CA LYS A 31 1.97 12.36 -11.54
C LYS A 31 2.47 11.90 -10.17
N LEU A 32 1.94 12.48 -9.09
CA LEU A 32 2.26 12.09 -7.71
C LEU A 32 1.48 10.86 -7.24
N ARG A 33 0.53 10.36 -8.05
CA ARG A 33 -0.31 9.23 -7.66
C ARG A 33 0.48 7.93 -7.78
N ILE A 34 0.85 7.40 -6.62
CA ILE A 34 1.49 6.09 -6.51
C ILE A 34 0.46 5.00 -6.82
N SER A 35 0.83 4.02 -7.65
CA SER A 35 -0.04 2.90 -7.97
C SER A 35 0.01 1.82 -6.87
N LEU A 36 -1.01 0.97 -6.82
CA LEU A 36 -1.05 -0.19 -5.93
C LEU A 36 -0.15 -1.35 -6.41
N ALA A 37 0.62 -1.17 -7.49
CA ALA A 37 1.44 -2.24 -8.06
C ALA A 37 2.43 -2.83 -7.04
N ALA A 38 3.00 -1.99 -6.17
CA ALA A 38 3.91 -2.44 -5.11
C ALA A 38 3.22 -3.32 -4.06
N LYS A 39 1.92 -3.11 -3.83
CA LYS A 39 1.11 -3.92 -2.90
C LYS A 39 0.79 -5.30 -3.49
N TRP A 40 0.46 -5.37 -4.78
CA TRP A 40 0.06 -6.61 -5.45
C TRP A 40 1.22 -7.40 -6.07
N ARG A 41 2.44 -6.97 -5.81
CA ARG A 41 3.64 -7.64 -6.28
C ARG A 41 3.82 -8.98 -5.54
N PRO A 42 4.39 -10.02 -6.19
CA PRO A 42 4.83 -11.21 -5.47
C PRO A 42 5.79 -10.88 -4.32
N SER A 43 5.77 -11.69 -3.27
CA SER A 43 6.75 -11.56 -2.19
C SER A 43 8.15 -11.95 -2.67
N ILE A 44 9.17 -11.34 -2.08
CA ILE A 44 10.58 -11.72 -2.26
C ILE A 44 10.71 -13.21 -1.92
N ASP A 45 11.39 -13.96 -2.78
CA ASP A 45 11.65 -15.40 -2.59
C ASP A 45 10.39 -16.29 -2.57
N SER A 46 9.23 -15.76 -2.96
CA SER A 46 8.05 -16.57 -3.26
C SER A 46 8.32 -17.52 -4.44
N SER A 47 7.52 -18.59 -4.55
CA SER A 47 7.58 -19.51 -5.71
C SER A 47 7.49 -18.77 -7.04
N TYR A 48 6.60 -17.76 -7.12
CA TYR A 48 6.45 -16.88 -8.28
C TYR A 48 7.72 -16.08 -8.59
N ASP A 49 8.36 -15.48 -7.59
CA ASP A 49 9.61 -14.73 -7.81
C ASP A 49 10.76 -15.67 -8.19
N LYS A 50 10.84 -16.87 -7.61
CA LYS A 50 11.83 -17.87 -7.98
C LYS A 50 11.66 -18.35 -9.43
N ALA A 51 10.42 -18.50 -9.89
CA ALA A 51 10.12 -18.90 -11.27
C ALA A 51 10.34 -17.77 -12.29
N THR A 52 9.92 -16.55 -11.96
CA THR A 52 9.92 -15.42 -12.91
C THR A 52 11.17 -14.52 -12.83
N LEU A 53 11.91 -14.58 -11.71
CA LEU A 53 13.07 -13.76 -11.40
C LEU A 53 12.81 -12.24 -11.50
N ILE A 54 11.55 -11.81 -11.35
CA ILE A 54 11.14 -10.40 -11.49
C ILE A 54 11.89 -9.50 -10.50
N TYR A 55 12.11 -9.93 -9.25
CA TYR A 55 12.89 -9.11 -8.31
C TYR A 55 14.34 -8.97 -8.74
N LYS A 56 14.95 -10.07 -9.21
CA LYS A 56 16.34 -10.08 -9.67
C LYS A 56 16.51 -9.12 -10.84
N SER A 57 15.64 -9.19 -11.84
CA SER A 57 15.72 -8.33 -13.03
C SER A 57 15.43 -6.87 -12.72
N ILE A 58 14.42 -6.55 -11.91
CA ILE A 58 14.15 -5.18 -11.47
C ILE A 58 15.31 -4.62 -10.63
N ALA A 59 15.81 -5.39 -9.65
CA ALA A 59 16.89 -4.95 -8.77
C ALA A 59 18.18 -4.67 -9.54
N LYS A 60 18.56 -5.53 -10.49
CA LYS A 60 19.73 -5.32 -11.36
C LYS A 60 19.58 -4.08 -12.25
N ARG A 61 18.35 -3.71 -12.63
CA ARG A 61 18.10 -2.55 -13.48
C ARG A 61 18.10 -1.24 -12.71
N ILE A 62 17.69 -1.26 -11.44
CA ILE A 62 17.70 -0.07 -10.56
C ILE A 62 19.10 0.15 -9.99
N PHE A 63 19.74 -0.92 -9.53
CA PHE A 63 21.08 -0.89 -8.96
C PHE A 63 22.03 -1.61 -9.91
N SER A 64 22.56 -0.87 -10.88
CA SER A 64 23.58 -1.38 -11.81
C SER A 64 24.87 -1.70 -11.05
N ARG A 65 25.71 -2.58 -11.60
CA ARG A 65 26.95 -3.00 -10.94
C ARG A 65 27.93 -1.84 -10.75
N GLU A 66 27.90 -0.90 -11.69
CA GLU A 66 28.70 0.33 -11.67
C GLU A 66 28.17 1.39 -10.70
N SER A 67 26.97 1.21 -10.13
CA SER A 67 26.35 2.22 -9.28
C SER A 67 26.96 2.35 -7.89
N SER A 68 27.76 1.36 -7.44
CA SER A 68 28.41 1.37 -6.14
C SER A 68 29.69 0.55 -6.14
N PRO A 69 30.78 1.03 -5.53
CA PRO A 69 32.01 0.25 -5.37
C PRO A 69 31.81 -1.01 -4.51
N GLU A 70 30.76 -1.06 -3.69
CA GLU A 70 30.41 -2.26 -2.89
C GLU A 70 30.09 -3.50 -3.75
N TYR A 71 29.84 -3.33 -5.05
CA TYR A 71 29.53 -4.43 -5.97
C TYR A 71 30.75 -4.96 -6.71
N GLU A 72 31.88 -4.29 -6.58
CA GLU A 72 33.13 -4.69 -7.20
C GLU A 72 33.65 -5.99 -6.55
N GLY A 73 34.16 -6.91 -7.37
CA GLY A 73 34.63 -8.22 -6.91
C GLY A 73 33.55 -9.20 -6.40
N LEU A 74 32.27 -8.80 -6.29
CA LEU A 74 31.22 -9.71 -5.84
C LEU A 74 30.84 -10.76 -6.89
N ASN A 75 30.64 -11.99 -6.46
CA ASN A 75 30.04 -13.02 -7.32
C ASN A 75 28.61 -12.64 -7.72
N GLN A 76 28.13 -13.20 -8.84
CA GLN A 76 26.82 -12.85 -9.40
C GLN A 76 25.68 -13.06 -8.40
N ASP A 77 25.73 -14.12 -7.58
CA ASP A 77 24.70 -14.41 -6.58
C ASP A 77 24.77 -13.47 -5.38
N GLN A 78 25.99 -13.17 -4.91
CA GLN A 78 26.21 -12.19 -3.84
C GLN A 78 25.71 -10.81 -4.25
N TYR A 79 26.03 -10.39 -5.48
CA TYR A 79 25.53 -9.16 -6.07
C TYR A 79 24.00 -9.14 -6.12
N VAL A 80 23.36 -10.20 -6.64
CA VAL A 80 21.90 -10.30 -6.73
C VAL A 80 21.25 -10.23 -5.35
N TYR A 81 21.80 -10.92 -4.37
CA TYR A 81 21.32 -10.87 -2.99
C TYR A 81 21.38 -9.45 -2.41
N LYS A 82 22.51 -8.76 -2.59
CA LYS A 82 22.71 -7.38 -2.13
C LYS A 82 21.72 -6.42 -2.77
N VAL A 83 21.59 -6.43 -4.10
CA VAL A 83 20.67 -5.51 -4.80
C VAL A 83 19.20 -5.80 -4.50
N ARG A 84 18.82 -7.07 -4.29
CA ARG A 84 17.44 -7.43 -3.88
C ARG A 84 17.12 -6.90 -2.48
N ASN A 85 18.05 -7.06 -1.54
CA ASN A 85 17.86 -6.54 -0.19
C ASN A 85 17.81 -5.00 -0.18
N ARG A 86 18.65 -4.36 -1.01
CA ARG A 86 18.64 -2.91 -1.21
C ARG A 86 17.32 -2.44 -1.80
N LEU A 87 16.82 -3.09 -2.86
CA LEU A 87 15.50 -2.82 -3.45
C LEU A 87 14.38 -2.89 -2.42
N ARG A 88 14.42 -3.90 -1.53
CA ARG A 88 13.45 -4.04 -0.46
C ARG A 88 13.48 -2.83 0.48
N LYS A 89 14.67 -2.48 0.99
CA LYS A 89 14.84 -1.45 2.02
C LYS A 89 14.67 -0.03 1.48
N GLU A 90 15.28 0.29 0.34
CA GLU A 90 15.34 1.66 -0.18
C GLU A 90 14.16 2.03 -1.07
N VAL A 91 13.49 1.04 -1.68
CA VAL A 91 12.38 1.31 -2.63
C VAL A 91 11.06 0.80 -2.08
N LEU A 92 10.95 -0.49 -1.74
CA LEU A 92 9.65 -1.07 -1.40
C LEU A 92 9.12 -0.60 -0.04
N VAL A 93 9.96 -0.57 0.98
CA VAL A 93 9.54 -0.14 2.32
C VAL A 93 9.01 1.31 2.30
N PRO A 94 9.71 2.31 1.73
CA PRO A 94 9.18 3.67 1.61
C PRO A 94 7.90 3.75 0.77
N LEU A 95 7.82 2.95 -0.30
CA LEU A 95 6.64 2.92 -1.17
C LEU A 95 5.42 2.34 -0.46
N HIS A 96 5.61 1.28 0.33
CA HIS A 96 4.56 0.69 1.15
C HIS A 96 4.14 1.61 2.30
N GLN A 97 5.07 2.36 2.90
CA GLN A 97 4.78 3.42 3.87
C GLN A 97 3.91 4.52 3.25
N ALA A 98 4.29 5.02 2.06
CA ALA A 98 3.53 6.02 1.34
C ALA A 98 2.12 5.53 0.94
N LEU A 99 1.99 4.25 0.58
CA LEU A 99 0.71 3.59 0.32
C LEU A 99 -0.08 3.25 1.60
N LYS A 100 0.51 3.46 2.78
CA LYS A 100 -0.06 3.08 4.08
C LYS A 100 -0.47 1.60 4.12
N SER A 101 0.35 0.72 3.56
CA SER A 101 0.09 -0.72 3.52
C SER A 101 0.11 -1.32 4.94
N PRO A 102 -0.86 -2.17 5.31
CA PRO A 102 -0.93 -2.77 6.65
C PRO A 102 0.32 -3.60 6.98
N GLU A 103 0.95 -4.25 6.00
CA GLU A 103 2.16 -5.05 6.18
C GLU A 103 3.30 -4.27 6.87
N VAL A 104 3.43 -2.97 6.58
CA VAL A 104 4.48 -2.13 7.19
C VAL A 104 4.26 -2.01 8.69
N TYR A 105 3.05 -1.65 9.09
CA TYR A 105 2.67 -1.50 10.50
C TYR A 105 2.72 -2.83 11.25
N VAL A 106 2.26 -3.92 10.63
CA VAL A 106 2.34 -5.27 11.20
C VAL A 106 3.78 -5.67 11.44
N SER A 107 4.67 -5.44 10.47
CA SER A 107 6.10 -5.75 10.63
C SER A 107 6.79 -4.90 11.70
N ALA A 108 6.26 -3.71 11.98
CA ALA A 108 6.72 -2.81 13.05
C ALA A 108 6.01 -3.06 14.40
N GLN A 109 5.12 -4.06 14.50
CA GLN A 109 4.25 -4.30 15.67
C GLN A 109 3.34 -3.11 16.06
N GLN A 110 3.10 -2.19 15.13
CA GLN A 110 2.27 -0.99 15.32
C GLN A 110 0.83 -1.22 14.85
N TRP A 111 0.17 -2.23 15.41
CA TRP A 111 -1.18 -2.64 15.01
C TRP A 111 -2.21 -1.51 15.11
N GLU A 112 -2.10 -0.66 16.12
CA GLU A 112 -3.00 0.47 16.37
C GLU A 112 -2.87 1.60 15.33
N SER A 113 -1.74 1.66 14.63
CA SER A 113 -1.45 2.70 13.63
C SER A 113 -1.87 2.31 12.21
N ILE A 114 -2.40 1.10 12.01
CA ILE A 114 -2.88 0.67 10.70
C ILE A 114 -4.08 1.57 10.32
N PRO A 115 -4.02 2.32 9.21
CA PRO A 115 -5.13 3.13 8.71
C PRO A 115 -6.13 2.23 7.98
N TYR A 116 -6.62 1.24 8.71
CA TYR A 116 -7.73 0.40 8.31
C TYR A 116 -8.98 1.20 8.62
N ASN A 117 -9.77 1.50 7.60
CA ASN A 117 -11.16 1.87 7.84
C ASN A 117 -11.90 0.53 7.91
N PRO A 118 -12.21 0.00 9.11
CA PRO A 118 -13.06 -1.16 9.16
C PRO A 118 -14.40 -0.70 8.62
N ASP A 119 -14.76 -1.15 7.41
CA ASP A 119 -16.14 -1.13 6.96
C ASP A 119 -16.91 -2.05 7.91
N ASN A 120 -17.21 -1.50 9.09
CA ASN A 120 -17.83 -2.17 10.21
C ASN A 120 -19.21 -2.71 9.81
N LYS A 121 -19.78 -2.21 8.71
CA LYS A 121 -21.02 -2.74 8.13
C LYS A 121 -20.89 -4.22 7.77
N ARG A 122 -19.83 -4.62 7.06
CA ARG A 122 -19.61 -6.02 6.65
C ARG A 122 -19.34 -6.91 7.86
N LEU A 123 -18.55 -6.41 8.82
CA LEU A 123 -18.27 -7.14 10.06
C LEU A 123 -19.53 -7.29 10.92
N ARG A 124 -20.33 -6.23 11.09
CA ARG A 124 -21.59 -6.25 11.84
C ARG A 124 -22.60 -7.19 11.20
N GLU A 125 -22.77 -7.11 9.88
CA GLU A 125 -23.64 -8.00 9.11
C GLU A 125 -23.21 -9.47 9.24
N TYR A 126 -21.91 -9.75 9.17
CA TYR A 126 -21.38 -11.09 9.44
C TYR A 126 -21.70 -11.55 10.87
N LEU A 127 -21.46 -10.72 11.88
CA LEU A 127 -21.73 -11.05 13.28
C LEU A 127 -23.24 -11.25 13.55
N GLU A 128 -24.11 -10.47 12.92
CA GLU A 128 -25.56 -10.70 12.96
C GLU A 128 -25.94 -12.02 12.30
N ASN A 129 -25.40 -12.30 11.11
CA ASN A 129 -25.64 -13.58 10.43
C ASN A 129 -25.16 -14.78 11.26
N VAL A 130 -24.06 -14.65 12.01
CA VAL A 130 -23.61 -15.67 12.97
C VAL A 130 -24.59 -15.82 14.13
N LYS A 131 -25.09 -14.72 14.71
CA LYS A 131 -26.12 -14.76 15.76
C LYS A 131 -27.41 -15.43 15.31
N PHE A 132 -27.80 -15.23 14.06
CA PHE A 132 -28.97 -15.84 13.45
C PHE A 132 -28.69 -17.21 12.79
N GLU A 133 -27.53 -17.82 13.05
CA GLU A 133 -27.10 -19.12 12.50
C GLU A 133 -27.06 -19.20 10.97
N LYS A 134 -27.12 -18.06 10.28
CA LYS A 134 -27.00 -17.93 8.81
C LYS A 134 -25.55 -18.02 8.34
N ALA A 135 -24.59 -17.90 9.25
CA ALA A 135 -23.17 -18.05 9.01
C ALA A 135 -22.50 -18.80 10.18
N LYS A 136 -21.43 -19.54 9.89
CA LYS A 136 -20.62 -20.24 10.92
C LYS A 136 -19.31 -19.50 11.15
N ILE A 137 -18.87 -19.46 12.42
CA ILE A 137 -17.50 -19.04 12.75
C ILE A 137 -16.58 -20.22 12.49
N THR A 138 -15.47 -20.00 11.78
CA THR A 138 -14.43 -21.02 11.58
C THR A 138 -13.75 -21.31 12.93
N ALA A 139 -13.51 -22.58 13.25
CA ALA A 139 -12.95 -22.98 14.55
C ALA A 139 -11.58 -22.32 14.91
N GLY A 140 -10.86 -21.77 13.92
CA GLY A 140 -9.62 -21.02 14.15
C GLY A 140 -9.78 -19.54 14.51
N ALA A 141 -11.00 -18.99 14.47
CA ALA A 141 -11.29 -17.59 14.82
C ALA A 141 -11.64 -17.40 16.30
N VAL A 142 -11.92 -18.49 17.03
CA VAL A 142 -12.08 -18.49 18.48
C VAL A 142 -11.09 -19.51 19.01
N PHE A 143 -10.11 -19.07 19.78
CA PHE A 143 -9.13 -20.02 20.30
C PHE A 143 -9.77 -20.90 21.38
N PRO A 144 -9.35 -22.17 21.52
CA PRO A 144 -9.91 -23.08 22.53
C PRO A 144 -9.89 -22.49 23.95
N HIS A 145 -8.86 -21.72 24.31
CA HIS A 145 -8.75 -21.06 25.62
C HIS A 145 -9.80 -19.95 25.82
N GLU A 146 -10.22 -19.26 24.75
CA GLU A 146 -11.27 -18.23 24.81
C GLU A 146 -12.66 -18.87 24.94
N ILE A 147 -12.85 -20.07 24.37
CA ILE A 147 -14.07 -20.87 24.54
C ILE A 147 -14.18 -21.32 26.00
N ILE A 148 -13.11 -21.90 26.56
CA ILE A 148 -13.06 -22.36 27.95
C ILE A 148 -13.35 -21.20 28.92
N ARG A 149 -12.75 -20.02 28.70
CA ARG A 149 -13.00 -18.83 29.54
C ARG A 149 -14.44 -18.32 29.49
N LYS A 150 -15.18 -18.57 28.39
CA LYS A 150 -16.58 -18.16 28.23
C LYS A 150 -17.58 -19.20 28.74
N LEU A 151 -17.11 -20.42 29.04
CA LEU A 151 -17.97 -21.51 29.50
C LEU A 151 -18.22 -21.48 31.01
N ASP A 152 -17.75 -20.46 31.75
CA ASP A 152 -17.91 -20.31 33.21
C ASP A 152 -17.89 -21.67 33.93
N TYR A 153 -16.80 -22.41 33.76
CA TYR A 153 -16.51 -23.49 34.69
C TYR A 153 -16.06 -22.84 36.00
N ILE A 154 -16.86 -23.08 37.03
CA ILE A 154 -16.60 -22.92 38.47
C ILE A 154 -15.11 -23.01 38.81
#